data_AF-A0AAJ3LU48-F1
#
_entry.id   AF-A0AAJ3LU48-F1
#
_cell.length_a   1.000
_cell.length_b   1.000
_cell.length_c   1.000
_cell.angle_alpha   90.00
_cell.angle_beta   90.00
_cell.angle_gamma   90.00
#
_symmetry.space_group_name_H-M   'P 1'
#
loop_
_entity.id
_entity.type
_entity.pdbx_description
1 polymer ?
#
loop_
_entity_poly.entity_id
_entity_poly.type
_entity_poly.pdbx_seq_one_letter_code
_entity_poly.pdbx_strand_id
1 'polypeptide(L)'
;MQTPPKKRPIYKVLYVQVIVAIILGILLGHFYPNVGESFKPLGDGFIKIVKMIIAPVIFLTVVTGIAGMNNMKTVGKVAGKSMIYFLTFSSIALVIGLITANIIRPGDGLNISPESLDSSKVEMYVTQAHNSSLVSFLMNIIPDTVVSPLVNGNILQVLFVSIIFGISLA
;
A
#
# COMPACT_ATOMS: atom_id res chain seq x y z
N MET A 1 45.22 5.59 -5.29
CA MET A 1 44.62 4.60 -6.22
C MET A 1 43.46 3.92 -5.49
N GLN A 2 42.21 4.27 -5.81
CA GLN A 2 41.05 3.58 -5.25
C GLN A 2 40.87 2.26 -6.01
N THR A 3 41.01 1.13 -5.33
CA THR A 3 40.70 -0.19 -5.88
C THR A 3 39.22 -0.25 -6.29
N PRO A 4 38.89 -0.79 -7.48
CA PRO A 4 37.51 -0.86 -7.93
C PRO A 4 36.68 -1.74 -6.97
N PRO A 5 35.43 -1.37 -6.69
CA PRO A 5 34.59 -2.13 -5.77
C PRO A 5 34.40 -3.56 -6.29
N LYS A 6 34.82 -4.55 -5.48
CA LYS A 6 34.66 -5.97 -5.78
C LYS A 6 33.17 -6.28 -6.00
N LYS A 7 32.81 -6.78 -7.18
CA LYS A 7 31.42 -7.15 -7.51
C LYS A 7 30.90 -8.13 -6.45
N ARG A 8 29.80 -7.77 -5.79
CA ARG A 8 29.16 -8.63 -4.79
C ARG A 8 28.60 -9.87 -5.50
N PRO A 9 28.83 -11.08 -4.98
CA PRO A 9 28.28 -12.28 -5.58
C PRO A 9 26.75 -12.27 -5.52
N ILE A 10 26.10 -12.85 -6.53
CA ILE A 10 24.65 -12.73 -6.79
C ILE A 10 23.81 -13.22 -5.59
N TYR A 11 24.25 -14.27 -4.89
CA TYR A 11 23.56 -14.79 -3.69
C TYR A 11 23.60 -13.86 -2.46
N LYS A 12 24.42 -12.81 -2.48
CA LYS A 12 24.43 -11.75 -1.44
C LYS A 12 23.54 -10.56 -1.79
N VAL A 13 22.89 -10.58 -2.95
CA VAL A 13 21.95 -9.53 -3.36
C VAL A 13 20.58 -9.85 -2.74
N LEU A 14 20.08 -8.96 -1.89
CA LEU A 14 18.82 -9.16 -1.16
C LEU A 14 17.64 -9.47 -2.09
N TYR A 15 17.55 -8.75 -3.22
CA TYR A 15 16.53 -9.00 -4.24
C TYR A 15 16.52 -10.45 -4.75
N VAL A 16 17.69 -11.03 -4.99
CA VAL A 16 17.81 -12.42 -5.43
C VAL A 16 17.39 -13.37 -4.31
N GLN A 17 17.77 -13.10 -3.07
CA GLN A 17 17.36 -13.88 -1.90
C GLN A 17 15.83 -13.87 -1.73
N VAL A 18 15.18 -12.72 -1.93
CA VAL A 18 13.73 -12.58 -1.84
C VAL A 18 13.03 -13.39 -2.92
N ILE A 19 13.50 -13.33 -4.17
CA ILE A 19 12.92 -14.14 -5.27
C ILE A 19 13.05 -15.63 -4.96
N VAL A 20 14.24 -16.07 -4.54
CA VAL A 20 14.47 -17.47 -4.18
C VAL A 20 13.54 -17.89 -3.04
N ALA A 21 13.38 -17.05 -2.01
CA ALA A 21 12.46 -17.32 -0.90
C ALA A 21 10.99 -17.41 -1.34
N ILE A 22 10.53 -16.55 -2.26
CA ILE A 22 9.18 -16.60 -2.83
C ILE A 22 8.97 -17.92 -3.58
N ILE A 23 9.92 -18.30 -4.45
CA ILE A 23 9.84 -19.56 -5.21
C ILE A 23 9.78 -20.75 -4.26
N LEU A 24 10.67 -20.79 -3.25
CA LEU A 24 10.67 -21.85 -2.24
C LEU A 24 9.35 -21.90 -1.45
N GLY A 25 8.79 -20.75 -1.08
CA GLY A 25 7.49 -20.66 -0.41
C GLY A 25 6.34 -21.20 -1.27
N ILE A 26 6.32 -20.87 -2.56
CA ILE A 26 5.33 -21.40 -3.52
C ILE A 26 5.47 -22.91 -3.66
N LEU A 27 6.70 -23.42 -3.86
CA LEU A 27 6.96 -24.85 -3.97
C LEU A 27 6.55 -25.59 -2.69
N LEU A 28 6.88 -25.06 -1.51
CA LEU A 28 6.49 -25.64 -0.24
C LEU A 28 4.96 -25.67 -0.08
N GLY A 29 4.27 -24.57 -0.39
CA GLY A 29 2.80 -24.51 -0.32
C GLY A 29 2.11 -25.46 -1.30
N HIS A 30 2.71 -25.68 -2.48
CA HIS A 30 2.16 -26.59 -3.48
C HIS A 30 2.39 -28.07 -3.14
N PHE A 31 3.61 -28.45 -2.76
CA PHE A 31 3.97 -29.85 -2.50
C PHE A 31 3.66 -30.31 -1.07
N TYR A 32 3.67 -29.41 -0.09
CA TYR A 32 3.43 -29.69 1.33
C TYR A 32 2.47 -28.67 1.96
N PRO A 33 1.18 -28.65 1.57
CA PRO A 33 0.23 -27.62 1.95
C PRO A 33 0.06 -27.47 3.47
N ASN A 34 -0.03 -28.58 4.22
CA ASN A 34 -0.14 -28.55 5.69
C ASN A 34 1.06 -27.87 6.36
N VAL A 35 2.27 -28.09 5.82
CA VAL A 35 3.49 -27.45 6.32
C VAL A 35 3.47 -25.97 5.94
N GLY A 36 3.10 -25.64 4.70
CA GLY A 36 2.95 -24.26 4.24
C GLY A 36 1.97 -23.44 5.09
N GLU A 37 0.81 -24.00 5.44
CA GLU A 37 -0.17 -23.36 6.33
C GLU A 37 0.39 -23.13 7.74
N SER A 38 1.20 -24.07 8.24
CA SER A 38 1.85 -23.94 9.55
C SER A 38 2.84 -22.77 9.60
N PHE A 39 3.37 -22.32 8.46
CA PHE A 39 4.21 -21.12 8.37
C PHE A 39 3.42 -19.80 8.29
N LYS A 40 2.08 -19.83 8.17
CA LYS A 40 1.25 -18.62 8.12
C LYS A 40 1.53 -17.64 9.28
N PRO A 41 1.71 -18.05 10.55
CA PRO A 41 2.02 -17.12 11.64
C PRO A 41 3.30 -16.31 11.41
N LEU A 42 4.28 -16.85 10.68
CA LEU A 42 5.49 -16.11 10.31
C LEU A 42 5.18 -14.99 9.30
N GLY A 43 4.34 -15.29 8.30
CA GLY A 43 3.86 -14.30 7.34
C GLY A 43 3.01 -13.21 8.01
N ASP A 44 2.08 -13.60 8.87
CA ASP A 44 1.24 -12.67 9.64
C ASP A 44 2.08 -11.78 10.55
N GLY A 45 3.09 -12.36 11.22
CA GLY A 45 4.06 -11.63 12.03
C GLY A 45 4.86 -10.60 11.22
N PHE A 46 5.38 -11.00 10.06
CA PHE A 46 6.08 -10.08 9.15
C PHE A 46 5.19 -8.92 8.71
N ILE A 47 3.96 -9.19 8.27
CA ILE A 47 2.99 -8.16 7.86
C ILE A 47 2.68 -7.23 9.04
N LYS A 48 2.52 -7.76 10.26
CA LYS A 48 2.24 -6.95 11.46
C LYS A 48 3.40 -5.99 11.78
N ILE A 49 4.64 -6.45 11.69
CA ILE A 49 5.83 -5.62 11.90
C ILE A 49 5.92 -4.52 10.83
N VAL A 50 5.74 -4.88 9.55
CA VAL A 50 5.76 -3.91 8.45
C VAL A 50 4.66 -2.87 8.65
N LYS A 51 3.42 -3.29 8.92
CA LYS A 51 2.29 -2.39 9.15
C LYS A 51 2.51 -1.43 10.33
N MET A 52 3.11 -1.91 11.42
CA MET A 52 3.44 -1.07 12.59
C MET A 52 4.42 0.05 12.23
N ILE A 53 5.39 -0.22 11.35
CA ILE A 53 6.44 0.74 10.97
C ILE A 53 5.94 1.79 9.96
N ILE A 54 4.90 1.48 9.17
CA ILE A 54 4.40 2.37 8.11
C ILE A 54 4.04 3.76 8.64
N ALA A 55 3.22 3.87 9.70
CA ALA A 55 2.74 5.16 10.18
C ALA A 55 3.88 6.08 10.69
N PRO A 56 4.80 5.63 11.57
CA PRO A 56 5.96 6.43 11.98
C PRO A 56 6.88 6.81 10.81
N VAL A 57 7.15 5.88 9.89
CA VAL A 57 8.05 6.16 8.75
C VAL A 57 7.45 7.20 7.82
N ILE A 58 6.15 7.11 7.51
CA ILE A 58 5.46 8.12 6.70
C ILE A 58 5.54 9.48 7.38
N PHE A 59 5.22 9.54 8.68
CA PHE A 59 5.25 10.78 9.44
C PHE A 59 6.62 11.46 9.39
N LEU A 60 7.67 10.71 9.76
CA LEU A 60 9.03 11.23 9.77
C LEU A 60 9.49 11.64 8.37
N THR A 61 9.22 10.83 7.35
CA THR A 61 9.66 11.10 5.97
C THR A 61 8.98 12.34 5.39
N VAL A 62 7.68 12.50 5.63
CA VAL A 62 6.93 13.66 5.09
C VAL A 62 7.27 14.93 5.86
N VAL A 63 7.33 14.89 7.20
CA VAL A 63 7.68 16.06 8.02
C VAL A 63 9.08 16.55 7.68
N THR A 64 10.09 15.66 7.72
CA THR A 64 11.48 16.02 7.40
C THR A 64 11.64 16.40 5.93
N GLY A 65 10.90 15.75 5.03
CA GLY A 65 10.89 16.05 3.62
C GLY A 65 10.39 17.46 3.31
N ILE A 66 9.29 17.90 3.96
CA ILE A 66 8.75 19.26 3.79
C ILE A 66 9.62 20.29 4.52
N ALA A 67 9.99 20.03 5.78
CA ALA A 67 10.81 20.94 6.58
C ALA A 67 12.21 21.18 5.99
N GLY A 68 12.76 20.20 5.25
CA GLY A 68 14.04 20.34 4.55
C GLY A 68 13.98 21.18 3.27
N MET A 69 12.81 21.66 2.84
CA MET A 69 12.66 22.42 1.60
C MET A 69 12.79 23.93 1.84
N ASN A 70 13.78 24.57 1.21
CA ASN A 70 14.10 26.01 1.34
C ASN A 70 12.95 26.99 0.98
N ASN A 71 11.87 26.54 0.33
CA ASN A 71 10.77 27.41 -0.07
C ASN A 71 9.45 26.64 -0.21
N MET A 72 8.39 27.15 0.42
CA MET A 72 7.03 26.62 0.35
C MET A 72 6.46 26.53 -1.08
N LYS A 73 6.90 27.42 -1.99
CA LYS A 73 6.55 27.34 -3.43
C LYS A 73 7.06 26.04 -4.08
N THR A 74 8.18 25.50 -3.61
CA THR A 74 8.73 24.25 -4.12
C THR A 74 7.91 23.06 -3.65
N VAL A 75 7.43 23.07 -2.40
CA VAL A 75 6.54 22.03 -1.84
C VAL A 75 5.29 21.89 -2.71
N GLY A 76 4.61 23.01 -2.99
CA GLY A 76 3.41 23.02 -3.84
C GLY A 76 3.68 22.53 -5.27
N LYS A 77 4.81 22.90 -5.87
CA LYS A 77 5.21 22.41 -7.21
C LYS A 77 5.45 20.91 -7.23
N VAL A 78 6.12 20.36 -6.21
CA VAL A 78 6.37 18.93 -6.10
C VAL A 78 5.06 18.19 -5.89
N ALA A 79 4.21 18.64 -4.97
CA ALA A 79 2.89 18.05 -4.74
C ALA A 79 2.03 18.03 -6.01
N GLY A 80 1.99 19.15 -6.75
CA GLY A 80 1.26 19.24 -8.02
C GLY A 80 1.81 18.29 -9.10
N LYS A 81 3.13 18.23 -9.27
CA LYS A 81 3.77 17.28 -10.21
C LYS A 81 3.49 15.83 -9.82
N SER A 82 3.54 15.51 -8.54
CA SER A 82 3.23 14.17 -8.02
C SER A 82 1.76 13.81 -8.24
N MET A 83 0.83 14.75 -8.07
CA MET A 83 -0.60 14.52 -8.29
C MET A 83 -0.90 14.23 -9.77
N ILE A 84 -0.29 15.01 -10.68
CA ILE A 84 -0.42 14.77 -12.13
C ILE A 84 0.18 13.40 -12.48
N TYR A 85 1.39 13.09 -11.98
CA TYR A 85 2.02 11.79 -12.19
C TYR A 85 1.13 10.64 -11.68
N PHE A 86 0.61 10.75 -10.46
CA PHE A 86 -0.26 9.76 -9.86
C PHE A 86 -1.53 9.54 -10.68
N LEU A 87 -2.21 10.62 -11.09
CA LEU A 87 -3.46 10.52 -11.85
C LEU A 87 -3.21 9.89 -13.23
N THR A 88 -2.16 10.32 -13.93
CA THR A 88 -1.82 9.77 -15.26
C THR A 88 -1.47 8.28 -15.18
N PHE A 89 -0.52 7.90 -14.32
CA PHE A 89 -0.08 6.50 -14.24
C PHE A 89 -1.14 5.57 -13.62
N SER A 90 -1.92 6.05 -12.64
CA SER A 90 -3.02 5.25 -12.07
C SER A 90 -4.15 5.04 -13.08
N SER A 91 -4.54 6.06 -13.85
CA SER A 91 -5.52 5.90 -14.92
C SER A 91 -5.04 4.94 -16.01
N ILE A 92 -3.76 5.03 -16.43
CA ILE A 92 -3.19 4.08 -17.40
C ILE A 92 -3.21 2.66 -16.84
N ALA A 93 -2.81 2.46 -15.58
CA ALA A 93 -2.83 1.16 -14.93
C ALA A 93 -4.25 0.58 -14.85
N LEU A 94 -5.25 1.41 -14.54
CA LEU A 94 -6.67 1.02 -14.51
C LEU A 94 -7.15 0.60 -15.91
N VAL A 95 -6.84 1.37 -16.95
CA VAL A 95 -7.21 1.04 -18.34
C VAL A 95 -6.60 -0.29 -18.77
N ILE A 96 -5.30 -0.51 -18.51
CA ILE A 96 -4.63 -1.77 -18.83
C ILE A 96 -5.25 -2.94 -18.05
N GLY A 97 -5.52 -2.75 -16.76
CA GLY A 97 -6.19 -3.75 -15.91
C GLY A 97 -7.58 -4.10 -16.42
N LEU A 98 -8.36 -3.10 -16.83
CA LEU A 98 -9.70 -3.29 -17.39
C LEU A 98 -9.64 -4.04 -18.73
N ILE A 99 -8.74 -3.64 -19.64
CA ILE A 99 -8.56 -4.33 -20.93
C ILE A 99 -8.17 -5.79 -20.69
N THR A 100 -7.21 -6.03 -19.81
CA THR A 100 -6.72 -7.38 -19.50
C THR A 100 -7.81 -8.25 -18.87
N ALA A 101 -8.58 -7.70 -17.92
CA ALA A 101 -9.70 -8.41 -17.31
C ALA A 101 -10.81 -8.75 -18.32
N ASN A 102 -11.11 -7.84 -19.26
CA ASN A 102 -12.13 -8.07 -20.29
C ASN A 102 -11.67 -9.06 -21.38
N ILE A 103 -10.36 -9.17 -21.64
CA ILE A 103 -9.82 -10.14 -22.62
C ILE A 103 -9.67 -11.52 -21.99
N ILE A 104 -9.02 -11.61 -20.83
CA ILE A 104 -8.75 -12.89 -20.15
C ILE A 104 -10.04 -13.47 -19.55
N ARG A 105 -10.99 -12.61 -19.18
CA ARG A 105 -12.27 -12.95 -18.55
C ARG A 105 -12.08 -13.94 -17.39
N PRO A 106 -11.26 -13.60 -16.37
CA PRO A 106 -11.01 -14.47 -15.22
C PRO A 106 -12.29 -14.59 -14.39
N GLY A 107 -13.12 -15.58 -14.72
CA GLY A 107 -14.47 -15.76 -14.18
C GLY A 107 -15.38 -16.58 -15.09
N ASP A 108 -15.09 -16.62 -16.39
CA ASP A 108 -15.76 -17.53 -17.32
C ASP A 108 -15.52 -18.98 -16.87
N GLY A 109 -16.61 -19.74 -16.67
CA GLY A 109 -16.57 -21.12 -16.16
C GLY A 109 -16.75 -21.26 -14.65
N LEU A 110 -16.80 -20.16 -13.89
CA LEU A 110 -17.32 -20.17 -12.53
C LEU A 110 -18.86 -20.28 -12.63
N ASN A 111 -19.41 -21.50 -12.56
CA ASN A 111 -20.86 -21.77 -12.52
C ASN A 111 -21.48 -21.32 -11.18
N ILE A 112 -21.28 -20.06 -10.82
CA ILE A 112 -21.78 -19.45 -9.60
C ILE A 112 -23.13 -18.81 -9.93
N SER A 113 -24.21 -19.46 -9.52
CA SER A 113 -25.56 -18.89 -9.60
C SER A 113 -25.66 -17.74 -8.59
N PRO A 114 -25.97 -16.50 -9.01
CA PRO A 114 -26.15 -15.38 -8.08
C PRO A 114 -27.20 -15.66 -7.01
N GLU A 115 -28.18 -16.52 -7.29
CA GLU A 115 -29.24 -16.90 -6.34
C GLU A 115 -28.77 -17.89 -5.25
N SER A 116 -27.65 -18.59 -5.44
CA SER A 116 -27.09 -19.51 -4.44
C SER A 116 -26.07 -18.84 -3.51
N LEU A 117 -25.78 -17.55 -3.75
CA LEU A 117 -24.87 -16.75 -2.94
C LEU A 117 -25.62 -16.09 -1.79
N ASP A 118 -25.07 -16.23 -0.58
CA ASP A 118 -25.54 -15.54 0.62
C ASP A 118 -25.28 -14.02 0.49
N SER A 119 -26.30 -13.29 0.08
CA SER A 119 -26.28 -11.83 -0.10
C SER A 119 -26.11 -11.06 1.20
N SER A 120 -26.39 -11.69 2.36
CA SER A 120 -26.24 -11.04 3.68
C SER A 120 -24.79 -10.63 3.96
N LYS A 121 -23.81 -11.38 3.42
CA LYS A 121 -22.38 -11.04 3.54
C LYS A 121 -21.97 -9.87 2.66
N VAL A 122 -22.77 -9.53 1.64
CA VAL A 122 -22.50 -8.45 0.68
C VAL A 122 -23.23 -7.17 1.09
N GLU A 123 -24.38 -7.27 1.75
CA GLU A 123 -25.18 -6.13 2.22
C GLU A 123 -24.38 -5.12 3.06
N MET A 124 -23.48 -5.60 3.92
CA MET A 124 -22.61 -4.72 4.71
C MET A 124 -21.73 -3.84 3.82
N TYR A 125 -21.14 -4.42 2.76
CA TYR A 125 -20.29 -3.69 1.82
C TYR A 125 -21.11 -2.75 0.93
N VAL A 126 -22.31 -3.15 0.52
CA VAL A 126 -23.23 -2.30 -0.25
C VAL A 126 -23.65 -1.08 0.56
N THR A 127 -23.97 -1.28 1.83
CA THR A 127 -24.35 -0.20 2.76
C THR A 127 -23.16 0.74 3.01
N GLN A 128 -21.95 0.20 3.17
CA GLN A 128 -20.75 1.00 3.35
C GLN A 128 -20.34 1.76 2.07
N ALA A 129 -20.60 1.21 0.89
CA ALA A 129 -20.42 1.90 -0.38
C ALA A 129 -21.39 3.08 -0.52
N HIS A 130 -22.64 2.94 -0.08
CA HIS A 130 -23.60 4.05 -0.07
C HIS A 130 -23.19 5.21 0.86
N ASN A 131 -22.46 4.92 1.93
CA ASN A 131 -21.92 5.93 2.86
C ASN A 131 -20.60 6.57 2.38
N SER A 132 -20.02 6.11 1.26
CA SER A 132 -18.80 6.67 0.68
C SER A 132 -19.13 7.89 -0.20
N SER A 133 -19.52 8.99 0.44
CA SER A 133 -19.62 10.29 -0.22
C SER A 133 -18.27 11.01 -0.22
N LEU A 134 -18.06 11.93 -1.18
CA LEU A 134 -16.87 12.79 -1.20
C LEU A 134 -16.72 13.61 0.09
N VAL A 135 -17.84 14.05 0.67
CA VAL A 135 -17.83 14.80 1.93
C VAL A 135 -17.37 13.91 3.08
N SER A 136 -17.92 12.69 3.19
CA SER A 136 -17.49 11.70 4.19
C SER A 136 -16.02 11.36 4.05
N PHE A 137 -15.54 11.16 2.82
CA PHE A 137 -14.11 10.92 2.55
C PHE A 137 -13.23 12.07 3.04
N LEU A 138 -13.57 13.32 2.72
CA LEU A 138 -12.82 14.50 3.16
C LEU A 138 -12.85 14.67 4.69
N MET A 139 -13.99 14.43 5.33
CA MET A 139 -14.11 14.50 6.79
C MET A 139 -13.25 13.42 7.47
N ASN A 140 -13.16 12.22 6.90
CA ASN A 140 -12.33 11.13 7.43
C ASN A 140 -10.81 11.41 7.36
N ILE A 141 -10.37 12.41 6.59
CA ILE A 141 -8.96 12.85 6.54
C ILE A 141 -8.57 13.58 7.83
N ILE A 142 -9.51 14.29 8.44
CA ILE A 142 -9.28 15.07 9.65
C ILE A 142 -9.39 14.13 10.86
N PRO A 143 -8.32 13.93 11.64
CA PRO A 143 -8.38 13.05 12.79
C PRO A 143 -9.00 13.75 14.01
N ASP A 144 -9.58 12.96 14.92
CA ASP A 144 -10.12 13.47 16.18
C ASP A 144 -9.04 14.10 17.08
N THR A 145 -7.82 13.56 17.04
CA THR A 145 -6.65 14.09 17.75
C THR A 145 -5.39 13.99 16.90
N VAL A 146 -4.35 14.75 17.24
CA VAL A 146 -3.06 14.74 16.53
C VAL A 146 -2.35 13.37 16.58
N VAL A 147 -2.57 12.59 17.65
CA VAL A 147 -1.87 11.32 17.91
C VAL A 147 -2.67 10.12 17.40
N SER A 148 -4.00 10.23 17.31
CA SER A 148 -4.89 9.17 16.82
C SER A 148 -4.41 8.49 15.52
N PRO A 149 -3.88 9.21 14.51
CA PRO A 149 -3.47 8.57 13.25
C PRO A 149 -2.32 7.59 13.40
N LEU A 150 -1.39 7.88 14.32
CA LEU A 150 -0.21 7.04 14.59
C LEU A 150 -0.59 5.75 15.31
N VAL A 151 -1.73 5.73 16.01
CA VAL A 151 -2.22 4.57 16.78
C VAL A 151 -3.20 3.75 15.95
N ASN A 152 -4.14 4.42 15.28
CA ASN A 152 -5.23 3.77 14.54
C ASN A 152 -4.80 3.29 13.14
N GLY A 153 -3.60 3.67 12.67
CA GLY A 153 -3.06 3.21 11.40
C GLY A 153 -3.76 3.81 10.17
N ASN A 154 -4.54 4.88 10.32
CA ASN A 154 -5.15 5.57 9.19
C ASN A 154 -4.08 6.40 8.45
N ILE A 155 -3.59 5.85 7.34
CA ILE A 155 -2.52 6.44 6.54
C ILE A 155 -2.86 7.85 6.06
N LEU A 156 -4.12 8.10 5.67
CA LEU A 156 -4.53 9.40 5.13
C LEU A 156 -4.51 10.48 6.22
N GLN A 157 -4.94 10.13 7.43
CA GLN A 157 -4.85 11.02 8.59
C GLN A 157 -3.38 11.25 9.00
N VAL A 158 -2.52 10.22 8.94
CA VAL A 158 -1.09 10.36 9.22
C VAL A 158 -0.49 11.37 8.24
N LEU A 159 -0.76 11.24 6.95
CA LEU A 159 -0.30 12.19 5.92
C LEU A 159 -0.77 13.61 6.20
N PHE A 160 -2.05 13.81 6.55
CA PHE A 160 -2.61 15.12 6.84
C PHE A 160 -1.87 15.82 7.98
N VAL A 161 -1.71 15.14 9.12
CA VAL A 161 -0.98 15.68 10.28
C VAL A 161 0.49 15.94 9.92
N SER A 162 1.12 15.03 9.18
CA SER A 162 2.53 15.17 8.76
C SER A 162 2.76 16.41 7.90
N ILE A 163 1.82 16.72 6.99
CA ILE A 163 1.91 17.91 6.14
C ILE A 163 1.81 19.18 6.97
N ILE A 164 0.84 19.25 7.90
CA ILE A 164 0.69 20.42 8.79
C ILE A 164 1.97 20.62 9.61
N PHE A 165 2.48 19.57 10.26
CA PHE A 165 3.72 19.64 11.05
C PHE A 165 4.93 20.02 10.20
N GLY A 166 5.08 19.44 9.01
CA GLY A 166 6.16 19.76 8.09
C GLY A 166 6.14 21.22 7.66
N ILE A 167 4.95 21.77 7.36
CA ILE A 167 4.77 23.18 7.00
C ILE A 167 5.03 24.11 8.19
N SER A 168 4.61 23.74 9.40
CA SER A 168 4.86 24.54 10.61
C SER A 168 6.34 24.58 11.02
N LEU A 169 7.12 23.58 10.63
CA LEU A 169 8.55 23.49 10.94
C LEU A 169 9.44 24.17 9.88
N ALA A 170 8.96 24.30 8.63
CA ALA A 170 9.64 24.91 7.49
C ALA A 170 9.64 26.46 7.56
#